data_AF-A0A235B1Q6-F1
#
_entry.id   AF-A0A235B1Q6-F1
#
_cell.length_a   1.000
_cell.length_b   1.000
_cell.length_c   1.000
_cell.angle_alpha   90.00
_cell.angle_beta   90.00
_cell.angle_gamma   90.00
#
_symmetry.space_group_name_H-M   'P 1'
#
loop_
_entity.id
_entity.type
_entity.pdbx_description
1 polymer ?
#
loop_
_entity_poly.entity_id
_entity_poly.type
_entity_poly.pdbx_seq_one_letter_code
_entity_poly.pdbx_strand_id
1 'polypeptide(L)'
;MAKIGWASRVISMSLFILLTIAIFSVVVVANLGILTLLEMVDFLGIHFKNTASLILFSIGLFLYLIPAFLVGLFIELIWVHLRGANTYGKEVVDALLGFFLMGSYIYFLEKLLEGVFISFYGLLAITFIDSIGLSAIEYLKAP
;
A
#
# COMPACT_ATOMS: atom_id res chain seq x y z
N MET A 1 42.61 19.98 -5.82
CA MET A 1 41.80 19.01 -6.59
C MET A 1 40.82 18.22 -5.70
N ALA A 2 39.99 18.89 -4.86
CA ALA A 2 39.05 18.22 -3.94
C ALA A 2 37.57 18.64 -4.11
N LYS A 3 37.27 19.64 -4.95
CA LYS A 3 35.90 20.17 -5.13
C LYS A 3 35.02 19.37 -6.10
N ILE A 4 35.62 18.60 -7.02
CA ILE A 4 34.89 17.85 -8.06
C ILE A 4 34.15 16.64 -7.45
N GLY A 5 34.70 16.03 -6.40
CA GLY A 5 34.10 14.86 -5.75
C GLY A 5 32.82 15.16 -4.95
N TRP A 6 32.71 16.34 -4.33
CA TRP A 6 31.52 16.72 -3.54
C TRP A 6 30.34 17.11 -4.44
N ALA A 7 30.59 17.89 -5.49
CA ALA A 7 29.54 18.25 -6.46
C ALA A 7 28.99 17.01 -7.18
N SER A 8 29.87 16.07 -7.56
CA SER A 8 29.46 14.79 -8.15
C SER A 8 28.59 13.95 -7.20
N ARG A 9 28.94 13.87 -5.90
CA ARG A 9 28.12 13.16 -4.90
C ARG A 9 26.74 13.81 -4.70
N VAL A 10 26.66 15.14 -4.65
CA VAL A 10 25.38 15.86 -4.52
C VAL A 10 24.50 15.60 -5.73
N ILE A 11 25.05 15.69 -6.95
CA ILE A 11 24.31 15.41 -8.18
C ILE A 11 23.79 13.97 -8.19
N SER A 12 24.64 12.99 -7.85
CA SER A 12 24.23 11.59 -7.77
C SER A 12 23.14 11.35 -6.71
N MET A 13 23.25 11.99 -5.54
CA MET A 13 22.21 11.92 -4.49
C MET A 13 20.90 12.56 -4.95
N SER A 14 20.94 13.73 -5.59
CA SER A 14 19.75 14.39 -6.11
C SER A 14 19.08 13.58 -7.21
N LEU A 15 19.85 12.98 -8.12
CA LEU A 15 19.34 12.08 -9.16
C LEU A 15 18.70 10.83 -8.55
N PHE A 16 19.32 10.25 -7.52
CA PHE A 16 18.77 9.10 -6.81
C PHE A 16 17.45 9.43 -6.10
N ILE A 17 17.36 10.60 -5.45
CA ILE A 17 16.12 11.08 -4.81
C ILE A 17 15.04 11.32 -5.86
N LEU A 18 15.36 11.99 -6.97
CA LEU A 18 14.41 12.23 -8.06
C LEU A 18 13.89 10.93 -8.66
N LEU A 19 14.78 9.96 -8.89
CA LEU A 19 14.41 8.65 -9.38
C LEU A 19 13.48 7.92 -8.40
N THR A 20 13.78 8.00 -7.10
CA THR A 20 12.97 7.40 -6.04
C THR A 20 11.57 8.02 -6.00
N ILE A 21 11.47 9.36 -6.07
CA ILE A 21 10.19 10.07 -6.14
C ILE A 21 9.43 9.69 -7.41
N ALA A 22 10.10 9.57 -8.55
CA ALA A 22 9.48 9.18 -9.82
C ALA A 22 8.91 7.76 -9.78
N ILE A 23 9.61 6.81 -9.13
CA ILE A 23 9.08 5.45 -8.96
C ILE A 23 7.86 5.46 -8.05
N PHE A 24 7.91 6.17 -6.93
CA PHE A 24 6.78 6.27 -6.01
C PHE A 24 5.58 6.99 -6.63
N SER A 25 5.81 8.01 -7.45
CA SER A 25 4.72 8.74 -8.10
C SER A 25 3.93 7.88 -9.07
N VAL A 26 4.57 6.93 -9.77
CA VAL A 26 3.86 5.96 -10.63
C VAL A 26 2.85 5.14 -9.84
N VAL A 27 3.24 4.63 -8.66
CA VAL A 27 2.35 3.83 -7.81
C VAL A 27 1.18 4.67 -7.28
N VAL A 28 1.47 5.89 -6.82
CA VAL A 28 0.43 6.81 -6.35
C VAL A 28 -0.55 7.17 -7.48
N VAL A 29 -0.04 7.40 -8.70
CA VAL A 29 -0.89 7.69 -9.88
C VAL A 29 -1.75 6.49 -10.26
N ALA A 30 -1.23 5.27 -10.16
CA ALA A 30 -2.05 4.06 -10.39
C ALA A 30 -3.18 3.96 -9.36
N ASN A 31 -2.88 4.18 -8.06
CA ASN A 31 -3.89 4.19 -7.00
C ASN A 31 -4.95 5.27 -7.23
N LEU A 32 -4.54 6.48 -7.65
CA LEU A 32 -5.45 7.56 -8.01
C LEU A 32 -6.44 7.10 -9.09
N GLY A 33 -5.94 6.49 -10.16
CA GLY A 33 -6.77 6.00 -11.27
C GLY A 33 -7.80 4.97 -10.79
N ILE A 34 -7.38 4.00 -9.98
CA ILE A 34 -8.27 2.97 -9.41
C ILE A 34 -9.34 3.63 -8.54
N LEU A 35 -8.96 4.51 -7.61
CA LEU A 35 -9.90 5.16 -6.70
C LEU A 35 -10.90 6.05 -7.42
N THR A 36 -10.48 6.77 -8.47
CA THR A 36 -11.40 7.56 -9.30
C THR A 36 -12.41 6.67 -10.03
N LEU A 37 -11.99 5.50 -10.52
CA LEU A 37 -12.92 4.54 -11.14
C LEU A 37 -13.90 3.96 -10.11
N LEU A 38 -13.44 3.68 -8.89
CA LEU A 38 -14.29 3.17 -7.82
C LEU A 38 -15.28 4.21 -7.29
N GLU A 39 -14.89 5.48 -7.24
CA GLU A 39 -15.78 6.60 -6.87
C GLU A 39 -16.96 6.75 -7.86
N MET A 40 -16.79 6.39 -9.13
CA MET A 40 -17.88 6.41 -10.13
C MET A 40 -18.94 5.33 -9.91
N VAL A 41 -18.73 4.41 -8.98
CA VAL A 41 -19.65 3.31 -8.71
C VAL A 41 -20.48 3.63 -7.46
N ASP A 42 -21.67 4.20 -7.67
CA ASP A 42 -22.52 4.75 -6.60
C ASP A 42 -22.76 3.79 -5.41
N PHE A 43 -22.95 2.49 -5.67
CA PHE A 43 -23.23 1.52 -4.59
C PHE A 43 -22.03 1.26 -3.66
N LEU A 44 -20.81 1.61 -4.08
CA LEU A 44 -19.62 1.51 -3.23
C LEU A 44 -19.57 2.62 -2.19
N GLY A 45 -20.27 3.75 -2.41
CA GLY A 45 -20.33 4.86 -1.46
C GLY A 45 -18.95 5.39 -1.08
N ILE A 46 -18.07 5.55 -2.06
CA ILE A 46 -16.75 6.14 -1.92
C ILE A 46 -16.86 7.59 -2.39
N HIS A 47 -16.52 8.54 -1.53
CA HIS A 47 -16.62 9.96 -1.86
C HIS A 47 -15.41 10.74 -1.35
N PHE A 48 -14.80 11.52 -2.24
CA PHE A 48 -13.71 12.43 -1.91
C PHE A 48 -14.19 13.88 -2.00
N LYS A 49 -14.06 14.63 -0.90
CA LYS A 49 -14.50 16.04 -0.84
C LYS A 49 -13.74 16.93 -1.81
N ASN A 50 -12.46 16.64 -2.04
CA ASN A 50 -11.61 17.40 -2.97
C ASN A 50 -10.49 16.53 -3.53
N THR A 51 -9.83 17.00 -4.60
CA THR A 51 -8.71 16.28 -5.22
C THR A 51 -7.53 16.08 -4.26
N ALA A 52 -7.35 16.97 -3.28
CA ALA A 52 -6.28 16.85 -2.30
C ALA A 52 -6.50 15.64 -1.36
N SER A 53 -7.73 15.38 -0.93
CA SER A 53 -8.06 14.22 -0.08
C SER A 53 -7.86 12.91 -0.85
N LEU A 54 -8.24 12.87 -2.13
CA LEU A 54 -7.96 11.74 -3.02
C LEU A 54 -6.45 11.46 -3.17
N ILE A 55 -5.63 12.50 -3.37
CA ILE A 55 -4.16 12.36 -3.45
C ILE A 55 -3.57 11.88 -2.12
N LEU A 56 -3.94 12.51 -1.00
CA LEU A 56 -3.44 12.13 0.32
C LEU A 56 -3.84 10.70 0.68
N PHE A 57 -5.06 10.29 0.34
CA PHE A 57 -5.53 8.94 0.55
C PHE A 57 -4.76 7.93 -0.31
N SER A 58 -4.47 8.25 -1.58
CA SER A 58 -3.65 7.42 -2.46
C SER A 58 -2.20 7.25 -1.97
N ILE A 59 -1.61 8.32 -1.44
CA ILE A 59 -0.31 8.28 -0.76
C ILE A 59 -0.41 7.42 0.50
N GLY A 60 -1.49 7.57 1.27
CA GLY A 60 -1.82 6.73 2.41
C GLY A 60 -1.80 5.25 2.04
N LEU A 61 -2.58 4.84 1.03
CA LEU A 61 -2.61 3.45 0.56
C LEU A 61 -1.22 2.92 0.20
N PHE A 62 -0.37 3.73 -0.43
CA PHE A 62 1.01 3.34 -0.71
C PHE A 62 1.83 3.08 0.57
N LEU A 63 1.63 3.90 1.61
CA LEU A 63 2.31 3.74 2.90
C LEU A 63 1.84 2.52 3.71
N TYR A 64 0.79 1.80 3.27
CA TYR A 64 0.35 0.51 3.83
C TYR A 64 1.49 -0.52 3.91
N LEU A 65 2.45 -0.45 2.99
CA LEU A 65 3.59 -1.37 2.96
C LEU A 65 4.40 -1.36 4.27
N ILE A 66 4.40 -0.23 5.00
CA ILE A 66 5.13 -0.09 6.27
C ILE A 66 4.49 -0.96 7.38
N PRO A 67 3.21 -0.76 7.76
CA PRO A 67 2.57 -1.63 8.74
C PRO A 67 2.46 -3.08 8.26
N ALA A 68 2.26 -3.32 6.96
CA ALA A 68 2.25 -4.67 6.40
C ALA A 68 3.58 -5.41 6.63
N PHE A 69 4.70 -4.74 6.41
CA PHE A 69 6.02 -5.31 6.67
C PHE A 69 6.24 -5.65 8.15
N LEU A 70 5.82 -4.77 9.06
CA LEU A 70 5.94 -5.01 10.51
C LEU A 70 5.12 -6.21 10.96
N VAL A 71 3.88 -6.33 10.46
CA VAL A 71 3.00 -7.46 10.77
C VAL A 71 3.56 -8.75 10.18
N GLY A 72 4.04 -8.73 8.93
CA GLY A 72 4.68 -9.88 8.30
C GLY A 72 5.88 -10.40 9.08
N LEU A 73 6.78 -9.51 9.53
CA LEU A 73 7.90 -9.89 10.39
C LEU A 73 7.45 -10.54 11.71
N PHE A 74 6.39 -10.01 12.32
CA PHE A 74 5.87 -10.53 13.58
C PHE A 74 5.26 -11.93 13.41
N ILE A 75 4.53 -12.16 12.31
CA ILE A 75 3.97 -13.48 12.00
C ILE A 75 5.11 -14.49 11.74
N GLU A 76 6.14 -14.11 10.99
CA GLU A 76 7.29 -14.97 10.73
C GLU A 76 7.97 -15.40 12.05
N LEU A 77 8.19 -14.45 12.96
CA LEU A 77 8.75 -14.70 14.29
C LEU A 77 7.91 -15.69 15.10
N ILE A 78 6.58 -15.51 15.11
CA ILE A 78 5.65 -16.43 15.77
C ILE A 78 5.76 -17.82 15.14
N TRP A 79 5.78 -17.91 13.81
CA TRP A 79 5.78 -19.18 13.11
C TRP A 79 7.06 -20.00 13.33
N VAL A 80 8.21 -19.31 13.31
CA VAL A 80 9.51 -19.90 13.68
C VAL A 80 9.47 -20.44 15.11
N HIS A 81 8.85 -19.70 16.04
CA HIS A 81 8.73 -20.13 17.43
C HIS A 81 7.78 -21.33 17.62
N LEU A 82 6.70 -21.39 16.85
CA LEU A 82 5.69 -22.45 16.92
C LEU A 82 6.14 -23.78 16.26
N ARG A 83 7.36 -23.88 15.71
CA ARG A 83 7.88 -25.06 14.97
C ARG A 83 6.87 -25.59 13.93
N GLY A 84 6.19 -24.69 13.24
CA GLY A 84 5.08 -25.03 12.35
C GLY A 84 5.56 -25.71 11.05
N ALA A 85 5.57 -27.05 11.01
CA ALA A 85 5.85 -27.86 9.83
C ALA A 85 4.74 -27.84 8.76
N ASN A 86 3.68 -27.03 8.93
CA ASN A 86 2.50 -27.03 8.08
C ASN A 86 2.37 -25.70 7.33
N THR A 87 3.01 -25.62 6.17
CA THR A 87 3.08 -24.43 5.30
C THR A 87 1.70 -23.92 4.90
N TYR A 88 0.75 -24.82 4.66
CA TYR A 88 -0.61 -24.46 4.22
C TYR A 88 -1.39 -23.66 5.27
N GLY A 89 -1.23 -23.98 6.56
CA GLY A 89 -1.90 -23.24 7.64
C GLY A 89 -1.36 -21.80 7.78
N LYS A 90 -0.09 -21.60 7.45
CA LYS A 90 0.56 -20.29 7.47
C LYS A 90 0.00 -19.39 6.37
N GLU A 91 -0.07 -19.89 5.15
CA GLU A 91 -0.53 -19.12 3.98
C GLU A 91 -1.97 -18.60 4.15
N VAL A 92 -2.87 -19.42 4.70
CA VAL A 92 -4.26 -19.01 4.98
C VAL A 92 -4.31 -17.93 6.06
N VAL A 93 -3.51 -18.07 7.11
CA VAL A 93 -3.43 -17.08 8.20
C VAL A 93 -2.84 -15.77 7.70
N ASP A 94 -1.78 -15.82 6.89
CA ASP A 94 -1.14 -14.65 6.28
C ASP A 94 -2.12 -13.89 5.38
N ALA A 95 -2.86 -14.60 4.52
CA ALA A 95 -3.87 -14.00 3.66
C ALA A 95 -5.01 -13.33 4.45
N LEU A 96 -5.54 -14.01 5.48
CA LEU A 96 -6.60 -13.43 6.33
C LEU A 96 -6.11 -12.20 7.08
N LEU A 97 -4.92 -12.29 7.70
CA LEU A 97 -4.33 -11.16 8.42
C LEU A 97 -4.02 -10.00 7.48
N GLY A 98 -3.51 -10.26 6.27
CA GLY A 98 -3.28 -9.24 5.25
C GLY A 98 -4.56 -8.51 4.88
N PHE A 99 -5.64 -9.25 4.61
CA PHE A 99 -6.96 -8.68 4.29
C PHE A 99 -7.49 -7.78 5.43
N PHE A 100 -7.51 -8.29 6.67
CA PHE A 100 -7.99 -7.52 7.81
C PHE A 100 -7.09 -6.33 8.15
N LEU A 101 -5.77 -6.47 7.98
CA LEU A 101 -4.82 -5.39 8.18
C LEU A 101 -5.06 -4.28 7.16
N MET A 102 -5.27 -4.63 5.89
CA MET A 102 -5.56 -3.66 4.83
C MET A 102 -6.89 -2.94 5.08
N GLY A 103 -7.96 -3.69 5.37
CA GLY A 103 -9.25 -3.07 5.70
C GLY A 103 -9.17 -2.16 6.94
N SER A 104 -8.47 -2.59 7.99
CA SER A 104 -8.26 -1.76 9.19
C SER A 104 -7.44 -0.51 8.89
N TYR A 105 -6.44 -0.63 8.03
CA TYR A 105 -5.60 0.49 7.60
C TYR A 105 -6.37 1.51 6.78
N ILE A 106 -7.21 1.05 5.84
CA ILE A 106 -8.08 1.92 5.05
C ILE A 106 -9.08 2.65 5.95
N TYR A 107 -9.71 1.93 6.89
CA TYR A 107 -10.60 2.55 7.87
C TYR A 107 -9.87 3.59 8.73
N PHE A 108 -8.65 3.31 9.15
CA PHE A 108 -7.81 4.27 9.86
C PHE A 108 -7.50 5.52 9.01
N LEU A 109 -7.15 5.34 7.73
CA LEU A 109 -6.93 6.46 6.81
C LEU A 109 -8.18 7.31 6.61
N GLU A 110 -9.37 6.70 6.50
CA GLU A 110 -10.64 7.42 6.43
C GLU A 110 -10.84 8.32 7.66
N LYS A 111 -10.51 7.83 8.86
CA LYS A 111 -10.62 8.63 10.10
C LYS A 111 -9.54 9.69 10.23
N LEU A 112 -8.36 9.47 9.67
CA LEU A 112 -7.24 10.40 9.75
C LEU A 112 -7.39 11.56 8.74
N LEU A 113 -7.93 11.29 7.55
CA LEU A 113 -8.03 12.25 6.46
C LEU A 113 -9.42 12.87 6.39
N GLU A 114 -9.51 14.14 6.78
CA GLU A 114 -10.75 14.90 6.63
C GLU A 114 -11.18 14.97 5.16
N GLY A 115 -12.45 14.65 4.89
CA GLY A 115 -13.01 14.72 3.53
C GLY A 115 -12.84 13.44 2.70
N VAL A 116 -12.62 12.31 3.34
CA VAL A 116 -12.79 10.97 2.76
C VAL A 116 -13.99 10.32 3.44
N PHE A 117 -14.90 9.76 2.65
CA PHE A 117 -15.99 8.94 3.14
C PHE A 117 -16.01 7.62 2.37
N ILE A 118 -16.00 6.51 3.09
CA ILE A 118 -15.98 5.18 2.50
C ILE A 118 -17.04 4.33 3.22
N SER A 119 -18.06 3.91 2.48
CA SER A 119 -19.03 2.94 2.99
C SER A 119 -18.37 1.57 3.25
N PHE A 120 -19.04 0.69 4.00
CA PHE A 120 -18.57 -0.67 4.22
C PHE A 120 -18.30 -1.44 2.90
N TYR A 121 -19.13 -1.23 1.87
CA TYR A 121 -18.94 -1.88 0.57
C TYR A 121 -17.72 -1.33 -0.18
N GLY A 122 -17.50 -0.02 -0.10
CA GLY A 122 -16.31 0.62 -0.65
C GLY A 122 -15.03 0.16 0.04
N LEU A 123 -15.08 0.01 1.37
CA LEU A 123 -13.97 -0.51 2.18
C LEU A 123 -13.58 -1.92 1.70
N LEU A 124 -14.56 -2.81 1.58
CA LEU A 124 -14.32 -4.17 1.08
C LEU A 124 -13.77 -4.14 -0.35
N ALA A 125 -14.34 -3.33 -1.24
CA ALA A 125 -13.91 -3.27 -2.64
C ALA A 125 -12.44 -2.82 -2.77
N ILE A 126 -12.04 -1.75 -2.08
CA ILE A 126 -10.65 -1.28 -2.08
C ILE A 126 -9.73 -2.35 -1.49
N THR A 127 -10.11 -2.93 -0.33
CA THR A 127 -9.33 -4.00 0.33
C THR A 127 -9.11 -5.19 -0.60
N PHE A 128 -10.15 -5.63 -1.33
CA PHE A 128 -10.06 -6.73 -2.28
C PHE A 128 -9.17 -6.41 -3.47
N ILE A 129 -9.34 -5.24 -4.09
CA ILE A 129 -8.56 -4.83 -5.26
C ILE A 129 -7.08 -4.73 -4.91
N ASP A 130 -6.76 -4.11 -3.77
CA ASP A 130 -5.36 -3.98 -3.34
C ASP A 130 -4.75 -5.32 -2.92
N SER A 131 -5.54 -6.20 -2.29
CA SER A 131 -5.08 -7.56 -1.96
C SER A 131 -4.79 -8.39 -3.22
N ILE A 132 -5.67 -8.34 -4.23
CA ILE A 132 -5.46 -9.03 -5.52
C ILE A 132 -4.27 -8.42 -6.27
N GLY A 133 -4.14 -7.09 -6.28
CA GLY A 133 -3.02 -6.40 -6.91
C GLY A 133 -1.67 -6.85 -6.34
N LEU A 134 -1.57 -6.93 -5.02
CA LEU A 134 -0.38 -7.44 -4.33
C LEU A 134 -0.10 -8.91 -4.66
N SER A 135 -1.11 -9.78 -4.62
CA SER A 135 -0.95 -11.20 -4.97
C SER A 135 -0.58 -11.42 -6.44
N ALA A 136 -1.10 -10.62 -7.37
CA ALA A 136 -0.74 -10.70 -8.79
C ALA A 136 0.72 -10.30 -9.04
N ILE A 137 1.22 -9.29 -8.32
CA ILE A 137 2.63 -8.89 -8.37
C ILE A 137 3.53 -10.00 -7.83
N GLU A 138 3.12 -10.70 -6.78
CA GLU A 138 3.86 -11.85 -6.24
C GLU A 138 3.85 -13.05 -7.20
N TYR A 139 2.70 -13.33 -7.82
CA TYR A 139 2.59 -14.43 -8.79
C TYR A 139 3.43 -14.19 -10.06
N LEU A 140 3.52 -12.94 -10.54
CA LEU A 140 4.39 -12.58 -11.68
C LEU A 140 5.90 -12.61 -11.33
N LYS A 141 6.25 -12.66 -10.04
CA LYS A 141 7.63 -12.83 -9.56
C LYS A 141 8.00 -14.28 -9.30
N ALA A 142 7.03 -15.19 -9.24
CA ALA A 142 7.29 -16.62 -9.13
C ALA A 142 7.79 -17.15 -10.48
N PRO A 143 8.90 -17.92 -10.51
CA PRO A 143 9.51 -18.44 -11.74
C PRO A 143 8.62 -19.43 -12.50
#